data_AF-A0A1E8CGZ2-F1
#
_entry.id   AF-A0A1E8CGZ2-F1
#
_cell.length_a   1.000
_cell.length_b   1.000
_cell.length_c   1.000
_cell.angle_alpha   90.00
_cell.angle_beta   90.00
_cell.angle_gamma   90.00
#
_symmetry.space_group_name_H-M   'P 1'
#
loop_
_entity.id
_entity.type
_entity.pdbx_description
1 polymer ?
#
loop_
_entity_poly.entity_id
_entity_poly.type
_entity_poly.pdbx_seq_one_letter_code
_entity_poly.pdbx_strand_id
1 'polypeptide(L)'
;MFSKFTIRTRMGLIVFISVLAIIGLSVTLLLQARERFMDQLREGSVNQVQMIHEALSGLNAQVRAGSMTDAEAKRLGRFMINNTMVDERNYLLLYHRLGQILAHPLRNVDSALDTDAQVRQAMQNASTTEEERMRDLGYRDPTPTMTAIIERYTGPDYTGFAEYLYFPEPLFGHRFLTFTDDPLAHPEAEIKTVYAELFEPWGWVIIHGLYEDDISAEFNSWAMSSAAIILVILLVLVAIAYFLSASITQPLSKAQAYMQDIAQGSGDLSRRLADEGDDELSQLGGSFNTFVGKLADIIRQVLSTNAEVTDKSSQFSDMIQRTAGRSASQLEETELLASSTTELSSSLADVAEGAQTSVTAASEANGATQKATAAVSSTRTSVEKLSGSLTSIQQQVHDMRDHNEKVHSVLEVIEGIAEQTNLLALNAAIEAARAGEQGRGFAVVADEVRSLAQKTQASTLEINTIIQNLQNNTAQIVSAMDQGVNLSKECVGSANSANELLDSVLTSVSLISERSRDIASAVKQQSDVTDGIAKSSVKIAADGRLNTEDYLKCKQFHEEIDALLSALDGLVSQFKLGDGARR
;
A
#
# COMPACT_ATOMS: atom_id res chain seq x y z
N MET A 1 33.75 33.75 -2.60
CA MET A 1 32.73 34.60 -3.24
C MET A 1 32.08 33.93 -4.47
N PHE A 2 32.84 33.16 -5.28
CA PHE A 2 32.32 32.52 -6.50
C PHE A 2 31.26 31.41 -6.31
N SER A 3 31.19 30.78 -5.13
CA SER A 3 30.27 29.67 -4.86
C SER A 3 28.77 30.03 -4.86
N LYS A 4 28.43 31.32 -4.80
CA LYS A 4 27.02 31.79 -4.83
C LYS A 4 26.48 32.03 -6.24
N PHE A 5 27.34 32.06 -7.25
CA PHE A 5 26.92 32.29 -8.63
C PHE A 5 26.48 30.99 -9.30
N THR A 6 25.48 31.08 -10.17
CA THR A 6 25.04 29.95 -11.02
C THR A 6 26.17 29.52 -11.96
N ILE A 7 26.14 28.27 -12.43
CA ILE A 7 27.15 27.74 -13.37
C ILE A 7 27.26 28.64 -14.61
N ARG A 8 26.12 29.11 -15.14
CA ARG A 8 26.06 30.06 -16.26
C ARG A 8 26.81 31.35 -15.97
N THR A 9 26.58 31.94 -14.80
CA THR A 9 27.25 33.19 -14.40
C THR A 9 28.76 33.00 -14.20
N ARG A 10 29.19 31.85 -13.66
CA ARG A 10 30.63 31.54 -13.51
C ARG A 10 31.32 31.37 -14.85
N MET A 11 30.71 30.61 -15.78
CA MET A 11 31.25 30.44 -17.13
C MET A 11 31.35 31.79 -17.85
N GLY A 12 30.30 32.62 -17.80
CA GLY A 12 30.32 33.95 -18.40
C GLY A 12 31.42 34.85 -17.83
N LEU A 13 31.65 34.79 -16.52
CA LEU A 13 32.71 35.57 -15.87
C LEU A 13 34.12 35.07 -16.23
N ILE A 14 34.33 33.75 -16.34
CA ILE A 14 35.61 33.18 -16.80
C ILE A 14 35.91 33.65 -18.23
N VAL A 15 34.92 33.61 -19.13
CA VAL A 15 35.07 34.09 -20.50
C VAL A 15 35.39 35.58 -20.52
N PHE A 16 34.65 36.38 -19.74
CA PHE A 16 34.85 37.82 -19.66
C PHE A 16 36.27 38.18 -19.18
N ILE A 17 36.76 37.52 -18.11
CA ILE A 17 38.13 37.71 -17.62
C ILE A 17 39.15 37.27 -18.67
N SER A 18 38.92 36.14 -19.36
CA SER A 18 39.82 35.64 -20.40
C SER A 18 39.90 36.59 -21.59
N VAL A 19 38.78 37.15 -22.03
CA VAL A 19 38.71 38.15 -23.11
C VAL A 19 39.49 39.42 -22.72
N LEU A 20 39.29 39.94 -21.51
CA LEU A 20 40.02 41.11 -21.01
C LEU A 20 41.52 40.86 -20.93
N ALA A 21 41.93 39.67 -20.45
CA ALA A 21 43.34 39.30 -20.37
C ALA A 21 43.98 39.19 -21.76
N ILE A 22 43.29 38.58 -22.74
CA ILE A 22 43.76 38.47 -24.12
C ILE A 22 43.90 39.86 -24.76
N ILE A 23 42.91 40.74 -24.59
CA ILE A 23 42.97 42.12 -25.11
C ILE A 23 44.15 42.87 -24.50
N GLY A 24 44.29 42.83 -23.16
CA GLY A 24 45.39 43.49 -22.46
C GLY A 24 46.76 43.01 -22.94
N LEU A 25 46.97 41.70 -23.00
CA LEU A 25 48.22 41.10 -23.46
C LEU A 25 48.51 41.46 -24.93
N SER A 26 47.50 41.45 -25.79
CA SER A 26 47.64 41.78 -27.21
C SER A 26 48.07 43.23 -27.42
N VAL A 27 47.48 44.17 -26.67
CA VAL A 27 47.88 45.59 -26.72
C VAL A 27 49.32 45.76 -26.27
N THR A 28 49.73 45.11 -25.18
CA THR A 28 51.12 45.18 -24.69
C THR A 28 52.11 44.62 -25.71
N LEU A 29 51.81 43.47 -26.33
CA LEU A 29 52.65 42.87 -27.36
C LEU A 29 52.77 43.76 -28.60
N LEU A 30 51.68 44.45 -28.98
CA LEU A 30 51.66 45.33 -30.14
C LEU A 30 52.51 46.58 -29.92
N LEU A 31 52.48 47.16 -28.71
CA LEU A 31 53.36 48.27 -28.33
C LEU A 31 54.84 47.85 -28.33
N GLN A 32 55.17 46.67 -27.78
CA GLN A 32 56.53 46.14 -27.82
C GLN A 32 57.02 45.84 -29.24
N ALA A 33 56.14 45.32 -30.10
CA ALA A 33 56.47 45.07 -31.50
C ALA A 33 56.79 46.38 -32.25
N ARG A 34 56.05 47.46 -31.95
CA ARG A 34 56.32 48.79 -32.53
C ARG A 34 57.69 49.32 -32.14
N GLU A 35 58.04 49.27 -30.85
CA GLU A 35 59.35 49.71 -30.37
C GLU A 35 60.49 48.94 -31.04
N ARG A 36 60.40 47.60 -31.08
CA ARG A 36 61.42 46.77 -31.74
C ARG A 36 61.57 47.07 -33.23
N PHE A 37 60.47 47.34 -33.92
CA PHE A 37 60.49 47.69 -35.34
C PHE A 37 61.22 49.02 -35.58
N MET A 38 60.98 50.03 -34.74
CA MET A 38 61.69 51.32 -34.80
C MET A 38 63.19 51.18 -34.53
N ASP A 39 63.56 50.38 -33.52
CA ASP A 39 64.96 50.16 -33.17
C ASP A 39 65.72 49.47 -34.32
N GLN A 40 65.11 48.48 -34.97
CA GLN A 40 65.71 47.80 -36.14
C GLN A 40 65.98 48.75 -37.30
N LEU A 41 65.05 49.67 -37.59
CA LEU A 41 65.22 50.65 -38.66
C LEU A 41 66.33 51.66 -38.38
N ARG A 42 66.43 52.12 -37.12
CA ARG A 42 67.53 52.99 -36.67
C ARG A 42 68.87 52.27 -36.78
N GLU A 43 68.98 51.04 -36.27
CA GLU A 43 70.21 50.24 -36.37
C GLU A 43 70.64 50.04 -37.85
N GLY A 44 69.67 49.80 -38.74
CA GLY A 44 69.93 49.74 -40.18
C GLY A 44 70.56 51.02 -40.76
N SER A 45 70.12 52.20 -40.31
CA SER A 45 70.68 53.49 -40.74
C SER A 45 72.11 53.72 -40.27
N VAL A 46 72.40 53.37 -39.01
CA VAL A 46 73.77 53.45 -38.46
C VAL A 46 74.73 52.59 -39.29
N ASN A 47 74.33 51.33 -39.54
CA ASN A 47 75.13 50.38 -40.29
C ASN A 47 75.45 50.86 -41.72
N GLN A 48 74.49 51.50 -42.40
CA GLN A 48 74.72 52.02 -43.75
C GLN A 48 75.75 53.15 -43.77
N VAL A 49 75.63 54.13 -42.87
CA VAL A 49 76.58 55.26 -42.80
C VAL A 49 77.97 54.78 -42.40
N GLN A 50 78.06 53.89 -41.41
CA GLN A 50 79.33 53.35 -40.95
C GLN A 50 80.05 52.55 -42.06
N MET A 51 79.33 51.73 -42.84
CA MET A 51 79.90 50.99 -43.97
C MET A 51 80.60 51.91 -44.98
N ILE A 52 80.02 53.09 -45.22
CA ILE A 52 80.60 54.09 -46.13
C ILE A 52 81.77 54.80 -45.47
N HIS A 53 81.63 55.17 -44.20
CA HIS A 53 82.70 55.80 -43.44
C HIS A 53 83.95 54.92 -43.43
N GLU A 54 83.79 53.61 -43.24
CA GLU A 54 84.87 52.62 -43.33
C GLU A 54 85.46 52.52 -44.75
N ALA A 55 84.63 52.55 -45.79
CA ALA A 55 85.10 52.57 -47.16
C ALA A 55 85.95 53.82 -47.48
N LEU A 56 85.48 55.02 -47.09
CA LEU A 56 86.22 56.27 -47.24
C LEU A 56 87.53 56.25 -46.42
N SER A 57 87.50 55.67 -45.22
CA SER A 57 88.68 55.45 -44.39
C SER A 57 89.72 54.58 -45.11
N GLY A 58 89.27 53.50 -45.76
CA GLY A 58 90.13 52.63 -46.58
C GLY A 58 90.77 53.36 -47.76
N LEU A 59 90.02 54.23 -48.45
CA LEU A 59 90.53 55.05 -49.54
C LEU A 59 91.57 56.06 -49.05
N ASN A 60 91.30 56.75 -47.95
CA ASN A 60 92.23 57.71 -47.35
C ASN A 60 93.50 57.04 -46.81
N ALA A 61 93.41 55.80 -46.31
CA ALA A 61 94.59 55.03 -45.90
C ALA A 61 95.54 54.75 -47.08
N GLN A 62 95.00 54.43 -48.27
CA GLN A 62 95.79 54.27 -49.49
C GLN A 62 96.47 55.57 -49.93
N VAL A 63 95.82 56.73 -49.72
CA VAL A 63 96.44 58.04 -49.95
C VAL A 63 97.63 58.27 -49.03
N ARG A 64 97.48 57.97 -47.73
CA ARG A 64 98.59 58.11 -46.75
C ARG A 64 99.75 57.16 -47.02
N ALA A 65 99.48 55.98 -47.57
CA ALA A 65 100.50 55.02 -47.99
C ALA A 65 101.19 55.40 -49.32
N GLY A 66 100.71 56.44 -50.02
CA GLY A 66 101.24 56.90 -51.30
C GLY A 66 100.87 56.02 -52.50
N SER A 67 99.96 55.04 -52.33
CA SER A 67 99.54 54.14 -53.41
C SER A 67 98.44 54.71 -54.31
N MET A 68 97.81 55.82 -53.89
CA MET A 68 96.76 56.52 -54.63
C MET A 68 96.85 58.02 -54.34
N THR A 69 96.49 58.86 -55.31
CA THR A 69 96.45 60.31 -55.09
C THR A 69 95.19 60.72 -54.32
N ASP A 70 95.24 61.80 -53.53
CA ASP A 70 94.07 62.31 -52.79
C ASP A 70 92.88 62.59 -53.72
N ALA A 71 93.14 63.09 -54.93
CA ALA A 71 92.12 63.37 -55.94
C ALA A 71 91.44 62.09 -56.47
N GLU A 72 92.20 61.01 -56.71
CA GLU A 72 91.62 59.73 -57.13
C GLU A 72 90.78 59.09 -56.02
N ALA A 73 91.26 59.14 -54.79
CA ALA A 73 90.56 58.58 -53.64
C ALA A 73 89.22 59.28 -53.39
N LYS A 74 89.21 60.61 -53.46
CA LYS A 74 87.97 61.41 -53.34
C LYS A 74 87.01 61.13 -54.50
N ARG A 75 87.50 61.10 -55.75
CA ARG A 75 86.65 60.74 -56.89
C ARG A 75 86.01 59.36 -56.70
N LEU A 76 86.76 58.37 -56.22
CA LEU A 76 86.22 57.05 -55.95
C LEU A 76 85.22 57.04 -54.79
N GLY A 77 85.47 57.81 -53.72
CA GLY A 77 84.53 57.98 -52.62
C GLY A 77 83.18 58.56 -53.04
N ARG A 78 83.17 59.61 -53.88
CA ARG A 78 81.93 60.16 -54.46
C ARG A 78 81.25 59.16 -55.38
N PHE A 79 82.01 58.42 -56.19
CA PHE A 79 81.49 57.36 -57.04
C PHE A 79 80.78 56.25 -56.26
N MET A 80 81.33 55.85 -55.10
CA MET A 80 80.70 54.85 -54.24
C MET A 80 79.30 55.29 -53.79
N ILE A 81 79.17 56.52 -53.30
CA ILE A 81 77.88 57.09 -52.89
C ILE A 81 76.91 57.18 -54.06
N ASN A 82 77.37 57.68 -55.21
CA ASN A 82 76.53 57.84 -56.39
C ASN A 82 76.00 56.52 -56.94
N ASN A 83 76.70 55.41 -56.68
CA ASN A 83 76.32 54.08 -57.15
C ASN A 83 75.81 53.15 -56.04
N THR A 84 75.60 53.64 -54.82
CA THR A 84 74.92 52.85 -53.78
C THR A 84 73.47 52.64 -54.20
N MET A 85 73.03 51.38 -54.26
CA MET A 85 71.61 51.07 -54.39
C MET A 85 70.93 51.47 -53.09
N VAL A 86 70.08 52.50 -53.19
CA VAL A 86 69.20 52.91 -52.11
C VAL A 86 67.77 52.76 -52.62
N ASP A 87 66.86 52.32 -51.75
CA ASP A 87 65.42 52.26 -52.06
C ASP A 87 64.92 53.66 -52.44
N GLU A 88 63.84 53.81 -53.23
CA GLU A 88 63.38 55.12 -53.75
C GLU A 88 63.13 56.16 -52.65
N ARG A 89 62.98 55.70 -51.41
CA ARG A 89 62.69 56.49 -50.22
C ARG A 89 63.79 56.46 -49.15
N ASN A 90 64.83 55.65 -49.29
CA ASN A 90 66.02 55.78 -48.44
C ASN A 90 67.07 56.52 -49.26
N TYR A 91 67.79 57.47 -48.68
CA TYR A 91 68.81 58.17 -49.44
C TYR A 91 70.05 58.38 -48.62
N LEU A 92 71.15 58.20 -49.33
CA LEU A 92 72.49 58.36 -48.83
C LEU A 92 73.11 59.57 -49.50
N LEU A 93 73.58 60.51 -48.70
CA LEU A 93 74.11 61.79 -49.17
C LEU A 93 75.54 61.95 -48.70
N LEU A 94 76.33 62.62 -49.53
CA LEU A 94 77.65 63.04 -49.16
C LEU A 94 77.75 64.54 -49.35
N TYR A 95 78.04 65.24 -48.27
CA TYR A 95 78.25 66.67 -48.24
C TYR A 95 79.69 66.99 -47.86
N HIS A 96 80.16 68.17 -48.23
CA HIS A 96 81.30 68.81 -47.60
C HIS A 96 80.80 69.50 -46.33
N ARG A 97 81.64 69.57 -45.30
CA ARG A 97 81.34 70.21 -44.00
C ARG A 97 80.87 71.66 -44.10
N LEU A 98 81.18 72.32 -45.22
CA LEU A 98 80.76 73.68 -45.53
C LEU A 98 79.43 73.72 -46.30
N GLY A 99 78.59 72.68 -46.24
CA GLY A 99 77.25 72.71 -46.84
C GLY A 99 77.18 72.37 -48.33
N GLN A 100 78.30 72.10 -49.00
CA GLN A 100 78.29 71.76 -50.43
C GLN A 100 77.97 70.29 -50.65
N ILE A 101 76.99 69.97 -51.50
CA ILE A 101 76.73 68.57 -51.87
C ILE A 101 77.84 68.03 -52.79
N LEU A 102 78.38 66.86 -52.43
CA LEU A 102 79.48 66.20 -53.13
C LEU A 102 78.98 65.04 -53.99
N ALA A 103 78.11 64.19 -53.43
CA ALA A 103 77.53 63.04 -54.12
C ALA A 103 76.10 62.74 -53.67
N HIS A 104 75.29 62.25 -54.60
CA HIS A 104 73.91 61.84 -54.39
C HIS A 104 73.50 60.78 -55.45
N PRO A 105 73.09 59.56 -55.03
CA PRO A 105 72.80 58.43 -55.93
C PRO A 105 71.79 58.74 -57.05
N LEU A 106 70.75 59.51 -56.73
CA LEU A 106 69.68 59.86 -57.67
C LEU A 106 69.83 61.21 -58.39
N ARG A 107 70.77 62.09 -57.98
CA ARG A 107 70.85 63.46 -58.51
C ARG A 107 72.02 63.71 -59.45
N ASN A 108 72.81 62.67 -59.77
CA ASN A 108 73.95 62.74 -60.69
C ASN A 108 74.92 63.88 -60.32
N VAL A 109 75.15 64.09 -59.02
CA VAL A 109 76.03 65.12 -58.46
C VAL A 109 77.42 64.52 -58.28
N ASP A 110 78.41 65.08 -58.95
CA ASP A 110 79.84 64.78 -58.72
C ASP A 110 80.60 66.10 -58.68
N SER A 111 80.52 66.80 -57.54
CA SER A 111 81.23 68.07 -57.38
C SER A 111 82.65 67.78 -56.88
N ALA A 112 83.66 68.06 -57.71
CA ALA A 112 85.08 67.95 -57.34
C ALA A 112 85.55 69.10 -56.42
N LEU A 113 84.64 69.63 -55.59
CA LEU A 113 84.87 70.70 -54.63
C LEU A 113 85.33 70.11 -53.31
N ASP A 114 86.53 69.54 -53.35
CA ASP A 114 87.06 68.60 -52.37
C ASP A 114 87.83 69.23 -51.21
N THR A 115 87.99 70.55 -51.24
CA THR A 115 88.75 71.31 -50.25
C THR A 115 87.99 72.55 -49.80
N ASP A 116 88.22 72.96 -48.55
CA ASP A 116 87.70 74.22 -48.00
C ASP A 116 87.94 75.42 -48.93
N ALA A 117 89.12 75.51 -49.55
CA ALA A 117 89.45 76.61 -50.46
C ALA A 117 88.60 76.60 -51.74
N GLN A 118 88.42 75.43 -52.36
CA GLN A 118 87.58 75.26 -53.54
C GLN A 118 86.11 75.56 -53.22
N VAL A 119 85.60 75.07 -52.09
CA VAL A 119 84.22 75.30 -51.68
C VAL A 119 83.99 76.78 -51.36
N ARG A 120 84.89 77.43 -50.58
CA ARG A 120 84.77 78.87 -50.28
C ARG A 120 84.90 79.73 -51.53
N GLN A 121 85.77 79.37 -52.48
CA GLN A 121 85.89 80.11 -53.74
C GLN A 121 84.65 79.93 -54.62
N ALA A 122 84.08 78.73 -54.69
CA ALA A 122 82.82 78.49 -55.37
C ALA A 122 81.67 79.30 -54.74
N MET A 123 81.65 79.41 -53.40
CA MET A 123 80.68 80.24 -52.67
C MET A 123 80.88 81.74 -52.92
N GLN A 124 82.13 82.24 -52.98
CA GLN A 124 82.43 83.64 -53.26
C GLN A 124 82.13 84.06 -54.71
N ASN A 125 82.25 83.13 -55.66
CA ASN A 125 81.94 83.35 -57.07
C ASN A 125 80.45 83.19 -57.40
N ALA A 126 79.62 82.77 -56.42
CA ALA A 126 78.19 82.67 -56.61
C ALA A 126 77.59 84.07 -56.78
N SER A 127 76.79 84.25 -57.83
CA SER A 127 76.25 85.56 -58.26
C SER A 127 75.16 86.12 -57.34
N THR A 128 74.78 85.38 -56.30
CA THR A 128 73.69 85.69 -55.37
C THR A 128 74.08 85.11 -54.02
N THR A 129 73.97 85.88 -52.94
CA THR A 129 74.26 85.35 -51.60
C THR A 129 73.18 84.35 -51.19
N GLU A 130 73.52 83.36 -50.36
CA GLU A 130 72.55 82.34 -49.87
C GLU A 130 71.33 83.04 -49.24
N GLU A 131 71.54 84.09 -48.46
CA GLU A 131 70.48 84.92 -47.85
C GLU A 131 69.55 85.58 -48.89
N GLU A 132 70.11 86.16 -49.96
CA GLU A 132 69.31 86.73 -51.06
C GLU A 132 68.51 85.65 -51.80
N ARG A 133 69.13 84.49 -52.03
CA ARG A 133 68.47 83.36 -52.70
C ARG A 133 67.32 82.82 -51.87
N MET A 134 67.48 82.74 -50.55
CA MET A 134 66.41 82.33 -49.63
C MET A 134 65.27 83.37 -49.58
N ARG A 135 65.57 84.68 -49.58
CA ARG A 135 64.53 85.72 -49.64
C ARG A 135 63.71 85.70 -50.93
N ASP A 136 64.36 85.56 -52.08
CA ASP A 136 63.67 85.48 -53.39
C ASP A 136 62.77 84.24 -53.51
N LEU A 137 63.13 83.17 -52.80
CA LEU A 137 62.34 81.94 -52.70
C LEU A 137 61.20 82.03 -51.66
N GLY A 138 60.98 83.20 -51.04
CA GLY A 138 59.88 83.43 -50.12
C GLY A 138 60.15 82.97 -48.68
N TYR A 139 61.37 82.54 -48.37
CA TYR A 139 61.78 82.23 -47.01
C TYR A 139 61.95 83.53 -46.21
N ARG A 140 61.38 83.57 -45.00
CA ARG A 140 61.61 84.66 -44.04
C ARG A 140 62.84 84.33 -43.21
N ASP A 141 63.80 85.25 -43.17
CA ASP A 141 65.04 85.11 -42.38
C ASP A 141 64.73 84.85 -40.88
N PRO A 142 65.52 84.01 -40.17
CA PRO A 142 66.65 83.23 -40.68
C PRO A 142 66.33 81.73 -40.77
N THR A 143 66.22 81.21 -41.99
CA THR A 143 66.32 79.76 -42.24
C THR A 143 67.80 79.36 -42.13
N PRO A 144 68.16 78.26 -41.43
CA PRO A 144 69.57 77.90 -41.25
C PRO A 144 70.23 77.58 -42.59
N THR A 145 71.46 78.08 -42.79
CA THR A 145 72.26 77.75 -43.97
C THR A 145 72.61 76.26 -44.00
N MET A 146 72.90 75.69 -45.17
CA MET A 146 73.28 74.28 -45.28
C MET A 146 74.49 73.92 -44.38
N THR A 147 75.41 74.87 -44.18
CA THR A 147 76.51 74.73 -43.22
C THR A 147 76.02 74.62 -41.77
N ALA A 148 75.10 75.48 -41.34
CA ALA A 148 74.52 75.42 -40.00
C ALA A 148 73.72 74.12 -39.78
N ILE A 149 73.12 73.60 -40.85
CA ILE A 149 72.40 72.33 -40.82
C ILE A 149 73.37 71.15 -40.67
N ILE A 150 74.46 71.14 -41.43
CA ILE A 150 75.50 70.13 -41.27
C ILE A 150 76.11 70.20 -39.86
N GLU A 151 76.37 71.39 -39.32
CA GLU A 151 76.82 71.54 -37.92
C GLU A 151 75.82 70.96 -36.91
N ARG A 152 74.51 70.99 -37.16
CA ARG A 152 73.52 70.33 -36.31
C ARG A 152 73.65 68.80 -36.30
N TYR A 153 74.19 68.23 -37.38
CA TYR A 153 74.37 66.79 -37.57
C TYR A 153 75.79 66.29 -37.31
N THR A 154 76.76 67.18 -37.16
CA THR A 154 78.16 66.81 -36.91
C THR A 154 78.79 67.61 -35.77
N GLY A 155 78.02 68.46 -35.10
CA GLY A 155 78.46 69.27 -33.98
C GLY A 155 78.50 68.52 -32.64
N PRO A 156 79.01 69.15 -31.58
CA PRO A 156 79.22 68.51 -30.28
C PRO A 156 77.93 68.03 -29.59
N ASP A 157 76.77 68.57 -29.95
CA ASP A 157 75.46 68.21 -29.38
C ASP A 157 74.72 67.11 -30.16
N TYR A 158 75.32 66.57 -31.22
CA TYR A 158 74.69 65.53 -32.04
C TYR A 158 74.80 64.14 -31.39
N THR A 159 73.66 63.49 -31.17
CA THR A 159 73.56 62.20 -30.46
C THR A 159 73.41 60.99 -31.40
N GLY A 160 73.64 61.18 -32.70
CA GLY A 160 73.56 60.13 -33.71
C GLY A 160 72.28 60.12 -34.52
N PHE A 161 71.14 60.62 -34.02
CA PHE A 161 69.94 60.81 -34.84
C PHE A 161 69.39 62.21 -34.65
N ALA A 162 68.90 62.80 -35.74
CA ALA A 162 68.18 64.04 -35.68
C ALA A 162 66.95 63.99 -36.58
N GLU A 163 65.90 64.68 -36.15
CA GLU A 163 64.67 64.82 -36.91
C GLU A 163 64.61 66.19 -37.57
N TYR A 164 64.06 66.23 -38.77
CA TYR A 164 63.75 67.49 -39.44
C TYR A 164 62.54 67.36 -40.35
N LEU A 165 61.89 68.49 -40.61
CA LEU A 165 60.80 68.59 -41.57
C LEU A 165 61.38 68.77 -42.98
N TYR A 166 61.10 67.81 -43.85
CA TYR A 166 61.49 67.82 -45.25
C TYR A 166 60.34 68.28 -46.14
N PHE A 167 60.60 69.27 -46.98
CA PHE A 167 59.66 69.74 -48.00
C PHE A 167 60.31 69.73 -49.40
N PRO A 168 59.75 69.02 -50.40
CA PRO A 168 60.26 69.03 -51.77
C PRO A 168 59.75 70.23 -52.58
N GLU A 169 60.64 71.11 -53.06
CA GLU A 169 60.25 72.24 -53.93
C GLU A 169 60.08 71.85 -55.43
N PRO A 170 59.05 72.36 -56.15
CA PRO A 170 58.74 71.90 -57.52
C PRO A 170 59.44 72.65 -58.68
N LEU A 171 60.05 73.83 -58.47
CA LEU A 171 60.28 74.82 -59.55
C LEU A 171 61.66 74.85 -60.22
N PHE A 172 62.64 74.06 -59.78
CA PHE A 172 63.93 73.95 -60.48
C PHE A 172 64.41 72.50 -60.56
N GLY A 173 64.86 72.07 -61.74
CA GLY A 173 65.44 70.74 -62.03
C GLY A 173 66.73 70.40 -61.26
N HIS A 174 67.02 71.12 -60.18
CA HIS A 174 68.08 70.86 -59.21
C HIS A 174 67.46 71.01 -57.82
N ARG A 175 67.06 69.89 -57.22
CA ARG A 175 66.46 69.85 -55.87
C ARG A 175 67.51 70.36 -54.86
N PHE A 176 67.17 71.37 -54.06
CA PHE A 176 67.93 71.75 -52.85
C PHE A 176 67.23 71.14 -51.62
N LEU A 177 67.99 70.82 -50.57
CA LEU A 177 67.42 70.48 -49.26
C LEU A 177 67.05 71.80 -48.59
N THR A 178 65.78 72.01 -48.26
CA THR A 178 65.38 73.12 -47.41
C THR A 178 64.84 72.58 -46.10
N PHE A 179 65.46 73.02 -45.00
CA PHE A 179 65.08 72.68 -43.64
C PHE A 179 64.16 73.78 -43.10
N THR A 180 63.08 73.40 -42.42
CA THR A 180 62.26 74.35 -41.65
C THR A 180 62.08 73.82 -40.22
N ASP A 181 62.34 74.67 -39.23
CA ASP A 181 61.95 74.41 -37.83
C ASP A 181 60.51 74.92 -37.55
N ASP A 182 59.82 75.46 -38.56
CA ASP A 182 58.42 75.88 -38.51
C ASP A 182 57.53 74.91 -39.31
N PRO A 183 56.79 74.01 -38.64
CA PRO A 183 55.85 73.09 -39.29
C PRO A 183 54.65 73.79 -39.95
N LEU A 184 54.35 75.05 -39.57
CA LEU A 184 53.22 75.80 -40.11
C LEU A 184 53.53 76.46 -41.46
N ALA A 185 54.82 76.68 -41.76
CA ALA A 185 55.26 77.26 -43.02
C ALA A 185 55.02 76.31 -44.22
N HIS A 186 55.06 75.00 -43.99
CA HIS A 186 54.87 73.96 -45.00
C HIS A 186 54.09 72.77 -44.40
N PRO A 187 52.74 72.77 -44.43
CA PRO A 187 51.93 71.69 -43.85
C PRO A 187 52.06 70.34 -44.57
N GLU A 188 52.65 70.32 -45.76
CA GLU A 188 52.99 69.10 -46.51
C GLU A 188 54.42 68.62 -46.25
N ALA A 189 55.12 69.19 -45.26
CA ALA A 189 56.45 68.74 -44.89
C ALA A 189 56.37 67.43 -44.09
N GLU A 190 57.21 66.48 -44.46
CA GLU A 190 57.30 65.16 -43.83
C GLU A 190 58.41 65.17 -42.78
N ILE A 191 58.15 64.60 -41.60
CA ILE A 191 59.21 64.39 -40.60
C ILE A 191 60.13 63.30 -41.11
N LYS A 192 61.43 63.62 -41.14
CA LYS A 192 62.50 62.70 -41.49
C LYS A 192 63.46 62.56 -40.34
N THR A 193 63.83 61.33 -40.06
CA THR A 193 64.93 61.03 -39.14
C THR A 193 66.19 60.77 -39.96
N VAL A 194 67.29 61.44 -39.63
CA VAL A 194 68.60 61.23 -40.27
C VAL A 194 69.66 60.80 -39.28
N TYR A 195 70.51 59.90 -39.74
CA TYR A 195 71.80 59.53 -39.15
C TYR A 195 72.92 60.15 -39.99
N ALA A 196 73.91 60.75 -39.36
CA ALA A 196 75.02 61.43 -40.04
C ALA A 196 76.35 61.19 -39.34
N GLU A 197 77.44 61.20 -40.11
CA GLU A 197 78.78 61.05 -39.58
C GLU A 197 79.79 61.90 -40.38
N LEU A 198 80.68 62.60 -39.67
CA LEU A 198 81.75 63.41 -40.26
C LEU A 198 83.00 62.56 -40.48
N PHE A 199 83.35 62.37 -41.75
CA PHE A 199 84.66 61.91 -42.17
C PHE A 199 85.68 63.06 -42.17
N GLU A 200 86.28 63.28 -41.00
CA GLU A 200 87.25 64.34 -40.72
C GLU A 200 88.38 64.53 -41.76
N PRO A 201 89.05 63.46 -42.28
CA PRO A 201 90.20 63.64 -43.16
C PRO A 201 89.94 64.47 -44.41
N TRP A 202 88.72 64.45 -44.91
CA TRP A 202 88.29 65.21 -46.08
C TRP A 202 87.24 66.27 -45.76
N GLY A 203 86.83 66.37 -44.50
CA GLY A 203 85.71 67.23 -44.10
C GLY A 203 84.42 66.84 -44.80
N TRP A 204 84.18 65.55 -45.00
CA TRP A 204 82.97 65.05 -45.67
C TRP A 204 81.95 64.55 -44.67
N VAL A 205 80.67 64.75 -44.92
CA VAL A 205 79.57 64.35 -44.05
C VAL A 205 78.69 63.38 -44.80
N ILE A 206 78.60 62.18 -44.27
CA ILE A 206 77.76 61.10 -44.79
C ILE A 206 76.43 61.19 -44.06
N ILE A 207 75.31 61.18 -44.78
CA ILE A 207 73.96 61.29 -44.19
C ILE A 207 73.07 60.19 -44.77
N HIS A 208 72.36 59.46 -43.92
CA HIS A 208 71.29 58.53 -44.28
C HIS A 208 69.96 58.96 -43.66
N GLY A 209 68.88 58.98 -44.45
CA GLY A 209 67.55 59.40 -44.00
C GLY A 209 66.46 58.33 -44.11
N LEU A 210 65.54 58.34 -43.15
CA LEU A 210 64.33 57.51 -43.06
C LEU A 210 63.07 58.38 -43.09
N TYR A 211 61.98 57.86 -43.68
CA TYR A 211 60.66 58.51 -43.72
C TYR A 211 59.71 57.90 -42.67
N GLU A 212 59.12 58.73 -41.80
CA GLU A 212 58.20 58.29 -40.72
C GLU A 212 56.91 57.61 -41.24
N ASP A 213 56.42 58.04 -42.41
CA ASP A 213 55.18 57.53 -42.98
C ASP A 213 55.29 56.09 -43.51
N ASP A 214 56.46 55.70 -44.03
CA ASP A 214 56.70 54.34 -44.51
C ASP A 214 56.76 53.35 -43.36
N ILE A 215 57.41 53.76 -42.26
CA ILE A 215 57.46 53.02 -41.00
C ILE A 215 56.05 52.75 -40.47
N SER A 216 55.20 53.76 -40.52
CA SER A 216 53.84 53.69 -40.00
C SER A 216 52.93 52.84 -40.88
N ALA A 217 53.07 52.93 -42.20
CA ALA A 217 52.25 52.16 -43.15
C ALA A 217 52.52 50.65 -43.07
N GLU A 218 53.79 50.24 -43.01
CA GLU A 218 54.18 48.83 -42.91
C GLU A 218 53.74 48.20 -41.59
N PHE A 219 53.90 48.93 -40.48
CA PHE A 219 53.43 48.49 -39.17
C PHE A 219 51.91 48.39 -39.08
N ASN A 220 51.15 49.33 -39.67
CA ASN A 220 49.69 49.34 -39.62
C ASN A 220 49.06 48.14 -40.35
N SER A 221 49.63 47.72 -41.48
CA SER A 221 49.16 46.52 -42.21
C SER A 221 49.34 45.24 -41.39
N TRP A 222 50.49 45.10 -40.74
CA TRP A 222 50.78 43.98 -39.83
C TRP A 222 49.88 43.99 -38.59
N ALA A 223 49.65 45.17 -38.00
CA ALA A 223 48.78 45.35 -36.84
C ALA A 223 47.31 44.99 -37.15
N MET A 224 46.79 45.39 -38.31
CA MET A 224 45.42 45.09 -38.73
C MET A 224 45.18 43.59 -38.92
N SER A 225 46.13 42.90 -39.56
CA SER A 225 46.05 41.44 -39.77
C SER A 225 46.08 40.68 -38.44
N SER A 226 46.92 41.12 -37.49
CA SER A 226 47.01 40.54 -36.15
C SER A 226 45.72 40.77 -35.33
N ALA A 227 45.13 41.97 -35.41
CA ALA A 227 43.88 42.29 -34.75
C ALA A 227 42.70 41.43 -35.26
N ALA A 228 42.64 41.17 -36.58
CA ALA A 228 41.61 40.30 -37.17
C ALA A 228 41.68 38.85 -36.63
N ILE A 229 42.89 38.29 -36.49
CA ILE A 229 43.09 36.94 -35.94
C ILE A 229 42.63 36.88 -34.47
N ILE A 230 42.99 37.86 -33.66
CA ILE A 230 42.58 37.94 -32.25
C ILE A 230 41.05 38.02 -32.14
N LEU A 231 40.39 38.80 -33.01
CA LEU A 231 38.93 38.90 -33.03
C LEU A 231 38.27 37.55 -33.32
N VAL A 232 38.78 36.79 -34.29
CA VAL A 232 38.27 35.45 -34.61
C VAL A 232 38.43 34.49 -33.42
N ILE A 233 39.59 34.50 -32.76
CA ILE A 233 39.83 33.67 -31.57
C ILE A 233 38.84 34.02 -30.45
N LEU A 234 38.59 35.31 -30.20
CA LEU A 234 37.61 35.76 -29.20
C LEU A 234 36.19 35.30 -29.53
N LEU A 235 35.77 35.41 -30.80
CA LEU A 235 34.45 34.93 -31.23
C LEU A 235 34.29 33.42 -31.04
N VAL A 236 35.32 32.64 -31.37
CA VAL A 236 35.32 31.19 -31.17
C VAL A 236 35.22 30.84 -29.68
N LEU A 237 35.97 31.52 -28.80
CA LEU A 237 35.91 31.29 -27.36
C LEU A 237 34.52 31.60 -26.78
N VAL A 238 33.89 32.71 -27.21
CA VAL A 238 32.53 33.06 -26.79
C VAL A 238 31.52 32.02 -27.28
N ALA A 239 31.63 31.56 -28.53
CA ALA A 239 30.76 30.53 -29.08
C ALA A 239 30.89 29.21 -28.32
N ILE A 240 32.12 28.72 -28.09
CA ILE A 240 32.37 27.49 -27.33
C ILE A 240 31.76 27.60 -25.93
N ALA A 241 31.98 28.70 -25.23
CA ALA A 241 31.43 28.88 -23.89
C ALA A 241 29.90 28.95 -23.86
N TYR A 242 29.29 29.56 -24.88
CA TYR A 242 27.83 29.56 -25.02
C TYR A 242 27.27 28.14 -25.19
N PHE A 243 27.84 27.35 -26.10
CA PHE A 243 27.42 25.96 -26.34
C PHE A 243 27.64 25.07 -25.11
N LEU A 244 28.80 25.17 -24.44
CA LEU A 244 29.07 24.43 -23.20
C LEU A 244 28.08 24.81 -22.09
N SER A 245 27.82 26.10 -21.92
CA SER A 245 26.86 26.57 -20.91
C SER A 245 25.46 26.06 -21.21
N ALA A 246 25.01 26.07 -22.47
CA ALA A 246 23.70 25.57 -22.85
C ALA A 246 23.59 24.05 -22.62
N SER A 247 24.59 23.29 -23.07
CA SER A 247 24.68 21.84 -22.95
C SER A 247 24.67 21.36 -21.49
N ILE A 248 25.26 22.13 -20.55
CA ILE A 248 25.30 21.74 -19.14
C ILE A 248 24.12 22.29 -18.34
N THR A 249 23.80 23.58 -18.48
CA THR A 249 22.84 24.23 -17.58
C THR A 249 21.38 23.88 -17.91
N GLN A 250 21.07 23.57 -19.17
CA GLN A 250 19.71 23.24 -19.56
C GLN A 250 19.26 21.85 -19.05
N PRO A 251 20.04 20.76 -19.19
CA PRO A 251 19.69 19.47 -18.60
C PRO A 251 19.62 19.52 -17.07
N LEU A 252 20.56 20.19 -16.40
CA LEU A 252 20.54 20.35 -14.94
C LEU A 252 19.30 21.12 -14.45
N SER A 253 18.91 22.17 -15.17
CA SER A 253 17.70 22.93 -14.82
C SER A 253 16.42 22.09 -15.01
N LYS A 254 16.34 21.26 -16.06
CA LYS A 254 15.22 20.33 -16.26
C LYS A 254 15.16 19.27 -15.16
N ALA A 255 16.30 18.67 -14.81
CA ALA A 255 16.41 17.70 -13.72
C ALA A 255 15.95 18.29 -12.39
N GLN A 256 16.43 19.50 -12.06
CA GLN A 256 15.99 20.24 -10.86
C GLN A 256 14.48 20.47 -10.88
N ALA A 257 13.94 20.98 -11.99
CA ALA A 257 12.51 21.28 -12.09
C ALA A 257 11.65 20.02 -11.90
N TYR A 258 12.05 18.88 -12.48
CA TYR A 258 11.32 17.62 -12.32
C TYR A 258 11.46 17.04 -10.90
N MET A 259 12.64 17.09 -10.29
CA MET A 259 12.80 16.71 -8.88
C MET A 259 11.96 17.59 -7.95
N GLN A 260 11.88 18.89 -8.24
CA GLN A 260 11.08 19.84 -7.47
C GLN A 260 9.57 19.59 -7.63
N ASP A 261 9.11 19.25 -8.84
CA ASP A 261 7.73 18.85 -9.12
C ASP A 261 7.32 17.58 -8.34
N ILE A 262 8.21 16.59 -8.28
CA ILE A 262 8.03 15.36 -7.49
C ILE A 262 8.01 15.68 -5.99
N ALA A 263 8.93 16.52 -5.51
CA ALA A 263 9.03 16.87 -4.10
C ALA A 263 7.89 17.76 -3.57
N GLN A 264 7.31 18.60 -4.43
CA GLN A 264 6.20 19.51 -4.08
C GLN A 264 4.81 18.88 -4.26
N GLY A 265 4.74 17.60 -4.65
CA GLY A 265 3.49 16.81 -4.65
C GLY A 265 2.67 16.85 -5.94
N SER A 266 3.14 17.51 -7.01
CA SER A 266 2.50 17.43 -8.34
C SER A 266 2.88 16.14 -9.08
N GLY A 267 4.05 15.58 -8.72
CA GLY A 267 4.33 14.14 -8.86
C GLY A 267 4.21 13.59 -10.27
N ASP A 268 4.58 14.34 -11.31
CA ASP A 268 4.48 13.85 -12.69
C ASP A 268 5.59 12.84 -13.01
N LEU A 269 5.37 11.59 -12.59
CA LEU A 269 6.27 10.46 -12.81
C LEU A 269 6.26 9.97 -14.27
N SER A 270 5.50 10.60 -15.16
CA SER A 270 5.55 10.33 -16.60
C SER A 270 6.77 10.96 -17.29
N ARG A 271 7.39 11.98 -16.67
CA ARG A 271 8.47 12.74 -17.30
C ARG A 271 9.79 12.00 -17.29
N ARG A 272 10.59 12.20 -18.34
CA ARG A 272 11.91 11.60 -18.51
C ARG A 272 12.93 12.68 -18.88
N LEU A 273 14.16 12.51 -18.39
CA LEU A 273 15.30 13.28 -18.86
C LEU A 273 15.91 12.60 -20.09
N ALA A 274 16.60 13.37 -20.91
CA ALA A 274 17.37 12.81 -22.02
C ALA A 274 18.50 11.95 -21.46
N ASP A 275 18.63 10.74 -22.00
CA ASP A 275 19.64 9.74 -21.64
C ASP A 275 20.42 9.26 -22.88
N GLU A 276 20.26 9.97 -24.01
CA GLU A 276 20.93 9.69 -25.28
C GLU A 276 22.34 10.33 -25.25
N GLY A 277 23.36 9.58 -24.82
CA GLY A 277 24.78 9.95 -24.88
C GLY A 277 25.65 9.22 -23.86
N ASP A 278 26.96 9.41 -23.93
CA ASP A 278 27.95 8.73 -23.07
C ASP A 278 28.56 9.64 -21.98
N ASP A 279 28.07 10.88 -21.85
CA ASP A 279 28.57 11.84 -20.87
C ASP A 279 27.90 11.71 -19.48
N GLU A 280 28.41 12.44 -18.50
CA GLU A 280 27.90 12.42 -17.13
C GLU A 280 26.44 12.93 -17.01
N LEU A 281 25.98 13.76 -17.96
CA LEU A 281 24.62 14.28 -17.97
C LEU A 281 23.64 13.23 -18.49
N SER A 282 24.01 12.46 -19.50
CA SER A 282 23.22 11.31 -19.98
C SER A 282 23.16 10.21 -18.93
N GLN A 283 24.25 9.92 -18.21
CA GLN A 283 24.25 8.99 -17.07
C GLN A 283 23.34 9.46 -15.93
N LEU A 284 23.33 10.77 -15.62
CA LEU A 284 22.39 11.37 -14.68
C LEU A 284 20.93 11.22 -15.15
N GLY A 285 20.67 11.45 -16.44
CA GLY A 285 19.37 11.26 -17.07
C GLY A 285 18.86 9.82 -16.94
N GLY A 286 19.69 8.83 -17.27
CA GLY A 286 19.35 7.41 -17.14
C GLY A 286 19.10 6.97 -15.69
N SER A 287 19.93 7.46 -14.75
CA SER A 287 19.75 7.21 -13.31
C SER A 287 18.45 7.82 -12.78
N PHE A 288 18.14 9.05 -13.18
CA PHE A 288 16.87 9.72 -12.85
C PHE A 288 15.66 8.97 -13.43
N ASN A 289 15.72 8.57 -14.71
CA ASN A 289 14.67 7.81 -15.38
C ASN A 289 14.41 6.47 -14.68
N THR A 290 15.47 5.78 -14.24
CA THR A 290 15.38 4.53 -13.47
C THR A 290 14.73 4.75 -12.11
N PHE A 291 15.12 5.81 -11.39
CA PHE A 291 14.52 6.19 -10.10
C PHE A 291 13.01 6.48 -10.23
N VAL A 292 12.64 7.33 -11.20
CA VAL A 292 11.24 7.68 -11.46
C VAL A 292 10.42 6.47 -11.91
N GLY A 293 11.00 5.59 -12.73
CA GLY A 293 10.37 4.33 -13.15
C GLY A 293 10.04 3.43 -11.96
N LYS A 294 11.02 3.17 -11.09
CA LYS A 294 10.81 2.38 -9.87
C LYS A 294 9.79 3.01 -8.93
N LEU A 295 9.82 4.34 -8.78
CA LEU A 295 8.84 5.04 -7.96
C LEU A 295 7.43 4.90 -8.54
N ALA A 296 7.27 5.07 -9.86
CA ALA A 296 5.98 4.88 -10.53
C ALA A 296 5.44 3.46 -10.36
N ASP A 297 6.30 2.44 -10.44
CA ASP A 297 5.90 1.05 -10.24
C ASP A 297 5.46 0.76 -8.80
N ILE A 298 6.16 1.33 -7.80
CA ILE A 298 5.75 1.25 -6.39
C ILE A 298 4.37 1.91 -6.21
N ILE A 299 4.16 3.11 -6.75
CA ILE A 299 2.86 3.80 -6.67
C ILE A 299 1.76 2.98 -7.35
N ARG A 300 2.00 2.38 -8.53
CA ARG A 300 1.04 1.46 -9.18
C ARG A 300 0.71 0.25 -8.31
N GLN A 301 1.72 -0.35 -7.70
CA GLN A 301 1.52 -1.51 -6.82
C GLN A 301 0.73 -1.14 -5.56
N VAL A 302 0.98 0.05 -4.98
CA VAL A 302 0.21 0.58 -3.85
C VAL A 302 -1.24 0.82 -4.26
N LEU A 303 -1.52 1.46 -5.40
CA LEU A 303 -2.89 1.66 -5.90
C LEU A 303 -3.62 0.33 -6.13
N SER A 304 -2.97 -0.64 -6.77
CA SER A 304 -3.53 -1.96 -7.01
C SER A 304 -3.83 -2.70 -5.70
N THR A 305 -2.91 -2.63 -4.74
CA THR A 305 -3.09 -3.27 -3.42
C THR A 305 -4.20 -2.56 -2.64
N ASN A 306 -4.26 -1.23 -2.69
CA ASN A 306 -5.31 -0.44 -2.05
C ASN A 306 -6.70 -0.84 -2.58
N ALA A 307 -6.84 -0.94 -3.91
CA ALA A 307 -8.08 -1.38 -4.55
C ALA A 307 -8.49 -2.81 -4.14
N GLU A 308 -7.53 -3.73 -4.05
CA GLU A 308 -7.80 -5.09 -3.56
C GLU A 308 -8.24 -5.09 -2.09
N VAL A 309 -7.58 -4.30 -1.23
CA VAL A 309 -7.97 -4.18 0.18
C VAL A 309 -9.35 -3.52 0.32
N THR A 310 -9.70 -2.53 -0.51
CA THR A 310 -11.04 -1.94 -0.55
C THR A 310 -12.11 -2.96 -0.92
N ASP A 311 -11.87 -3.79 -1.95
CA ASP A 311 -12.79 -4.88 -2.31
C ASP A 311 -12.96 -5.88 -1.15
N LYS A 312 -11.86 -6.28 -0.49
CA LYS A 312 -11.92 -7.14 0.70
C LYS A 312 -12.63 -6.48 1.88
N SER A 313 -12.46 -5.17 2.09
CA SER A 313 -13.15 -4.40 3.12
C SER A 313 -14.66 -4.41 2.89
N SER A 314 -15.11 -4.22 1.65
CA SER A 314 -16.52 -4.31 1.27
C SER A 314 -17.10 -5.70 1.52
N GLN A 315 -16.39 -6.77 1.11
CA GLN A 315 -16.80 -8.15 1.41
C GLN A 315 -16.86 -8.43 2.91
N PHE A 316 -15.95 -7.84 3.70
CA PHE A 316 -15.94 -7.94 5.15
C PHE A 316 -17.17 -7.27 5.78
N SER A 317 -17.59 -6.11 5.25
CA SER A 317 -18.82 -5.42 5.64
C SER A 317 -20.07 -6.29 5.47
N ASP A 318 -20.22 -6.91 4.30
CA ASP A 318 -21.33 -7.83 4.01
C ASP A 318 -21.33 -9.04 4.97
N MET A 319 -20.14 -9.57 5.27
CA MET A 319 -19.98 -10.67 6.22
C MET A 319 -20.34 -10.26 7.65
N ILE A 320 -19.97 -9.05 8.06
CA ILE A 320 -20.35 -8.44 9.35
C ILE A 320 -21.87 -8.34 9.46
N GLN A 321 -22.56 -7.80 8.46
CA GLN A 321 -24.03 -7.66 8.47
C GLN A 321 -24.75 -9.02 8.50
N ARG A 322 -24.31 -9.98 7.69
CA ARG A 322 -24.89 -11.33 7.67
C ARG A 322 -24.70 -12.05 9.00
N THR A 323 -23.55 -11.84 9.65
CA THR A 323 -23.27 -12.43 10.97
C THR A 323 -24.14 -11.82 12.04
N ALA A 324 -24.37 -10.50 12.03
CA ALA A 324 -25.33 -9.85 12.93
C ALA A 324 -26.75 -10.41 12.76
N GLY A 325 -27.24 -10.53 11.52
CA GLY A 325 -28.56 -11.09 11.26
C GLY A 325 -28.70 -12.52 11.81
N ARG A 326 -27.69 -13.37 11.59
CA ARG A 326 -27.67 -14.73 12.13
C ARG A 326 -27.64 -14.78 13.65
N SER A 327 -26.83 -13.94 14.28
CA SER A 327 -26.75 -13.86 15.75
C SER A 327 -28.08 -13.41 16.36
N ALA A 328 -28.78 -12.46 15.72
CA ALA A 328 -30.10 -12.01 16.17
C ALA A 328 -31.15 -13.13 16.07
N SER A 329 -31.23 -13.84 14.94
CA SER A 329 -32.12 -15.00 14.80
C SER A 329 -31.79 -16.11 15.78
N GLN A 330 -30.50 -16.40 16.01
CA GLN A 330 -30.07 -17.39 16.98
C GLN A 330 -30.50 -17.02 18.41
N LEU A 331 -30.46 -15.73 18.78
CA LEU A 331 -30.93 -15.27 20.08
C LEU A 331 -32.43 -15.52 20.23
N GLU A 332 -33.24 -15.16 19.23
CA GLU A 332 -34.69 -15.38 19.21
C GLU A 332 -35.04 -16.88 19.32
N GLU A 333 -34.37 -17.74 18.53
CA GLU A 333 -34.55 -19.20 18.60
C GLU A 333 -34.16 -19.75 19.97
N THR A 334 -33.13 -19.19 20.61
CA THR A 334 -32.68 -19.62 21.93
C THR A 334 -33.64 -19.18 23.04
N GLU A 335 -34.24 -18.00 22.93
CA GLU A 335 -35.29 -17.53 23.84
C GLU A 335 -36.55 -18.41 23.73
N LEU A 336 -36.96 -18.75 22.51
CA LEU A 336 -38.05 -19.69 22.27
C LEU A 336 -37.75 -21.06 22.88
N LEU A 337 -36.53 -21.58 22.67
CA LEU A 337 -36.09 -22.85 23.26
C LEU A 337 -36.14 -22.81 24.79
N ALA A 338 -35.72 -21.71 25.41
CA ALA A 338 -35.80 -21.55 26.87
C ALA A 338 -37.26 -21.55 27.37
N SER A 339 -38.16 -20.90 26.63
CA SER A 339 -39.61 -20.93 26.93
C SER A 339 -40.18 -22.35 26.83
N SER A 340 -39.92 -23.06 25.72
CA SER A 340 -40.38 -24.45 25.54
C SER A 340 -39.79 -25.39 26.59
N THR A 341 -38.54 -25.16 27.03
CA THR A 341 -37.91 -25.96 28.10
C THR A 341 -38.59 -25.73 29.45
N THR A 342 -39.08 -24.51 29.70
CA THR A 342 -39.86 -24.18 30.90
C THR A 342 -41.22 -24.86 30.87
N GLU A 343 -41.92 -24.83 29.74
CA GLU A 343 -43.20 -25.53 29.55
C GLU A 343 -43.03 -27.05 29.69
N LEU A 344 -41.98 -27.62 29.09
CA LEU A 344 -41.65 -29.03 29.21
C LEU A 344 -41.35 -29.42 30.66
N SER A 345 -40.66 -28.57 31.43
CA SER A 345 -40.43 -28.80 32.86
C SER A 345 -41.74 -28.87 33.66
N SER A 346 -42.70 -28.01 33.34
CA SER A 346 -44.05 -28.06 33.94
C SER A 346 -44.77 -29.36 33.58
N SER A 347 -44.76 -29.74 32.30
CA SER A 347 -45.40 -30.98 31.86
C SER A 347 -44.77 -32.22 32.51
N LEU A 348 -43.45 -32.23 32.71
CA LEU A 348 -42.78 -33.32 33.43
C LEU A 348 -43.20 -33.38 34.89
N ALA A 349 -43.41 -32.24 35.56
CA ALA A 349 -43.94 -32.21 36.92
C ALA A 349 -45.34 -32.84 37.00
N ASP A 350 -46.22 -32.52 36.04
CA ASP A 350 -47.57 -33.10 35.96
C ASP A 350 -47.52 -34.63 35.73
N VAL A 351 -46.62 -35.11 34.87
CA VAL A 351 -46.45 -36.55 34.63
C VAL A 351 -45.89 -37.26 35.86
N ALA A 352 -44.95 -36.65 36.59
CA ALA A 352 -44.45 -37.20 37.85
C ALA A 352 -45.56 -37.33 38.90
N GLU A 353 -46.40 -36.30 39.04
CA GLU A 353 -47.55 -36.31 39.94
C GLU A 353 -48.58 -37.39 39.52
N GLY A 354 -48.85 -37.52 38.23
CA GLY A 354 -49.73 -38.56 37.70
C GLY A 354 -49.21 -39.98 37.96
N ALA A 355 -47.91 -40.19 37.82
CA ALA A 355 -47.25 -41.46 38.16
C ALA A 355 -47.36 -41.77 39.65
N GLN A 356 -47.08 -40.79 40.52
CA GLN A 356 -47.19 -40.96 41.97
C GLN A 356 -48.63 -41.25 42.41
N THR A 357 -49.60 -40.54 41.83
CA THR A 357 -51.03 -40.78 42.07
C THR A 357 -51.44 -42.20 41.65
N SER A 358 -50.92 -42.69 40.52
CA SER A 358 -51.16 -44.06 40.06
C SER A 358 -50.59 -45.12 40.99
N VAL A 359 -49.39 -44.89 41.57
CA VAL A 359 -48.81 -45.77 42.60
C VAL A 359 -49.71 -45.84 43.84
N THR A 360 -50.20 -44.70 44.33
CA THR A 360 -51.10 -44.64 45.48
C THR A 360 -52.42 -45.35 45.19
N ALA A 361 -53.06 -45.06 44.06
CA ALA A 361 -54.31 -45.69 43.65
C ALA A 361 -54.17 -47.21 43.47
N ALA A 362 -53.05 -47.68 42.90
CA ALA A 362 -52.75 -49.11 42.81
C ALA A 362 -52.57 -49.74 44.20
N SER A 363 -51.90 -49.06 45.14
CA SER A 363 -51.76 -49.55 46.51
C SER A 363 -53.11 -49.67 47.23
N GLU A 364 -54.01 -48.70 47.05
CA GLU A 364 -55.37 -48.74 47.60
C GLU A 364 -56.20 -49.87 46.99
N ALA A 365 -56.16 -50.02 45.66
CA ALA A 365 -56.83 -51.11 44.95
C ALA A 365 -56.31 -52.48 45.41
N ASN A 366 -55.01 -52.64 45.61
CA ASN A 366 -54.40 -53.85 46.13
C ASN A 366 -54.97 -54.21 47.52
N GLY A 367 -55.06 -53.22 48.42
CA GLY A 367 -55.65 -53.39 49.75
C GLY A 367 -57.15 -53.74 49.70
N ALA A 368 -57.91 -53.14 48.79
CA ALA A 368 -59.33 -53.45 48.58
C ALA A 368 -59.53 -54.88 48.04
N THR A 369 -58.74 -55.30 47.05
CA THR A 369 -58.78 -56.66 46.48
C THR A 369 -58.41 -57.72 47.52
N GLN A 370 -57.43 -57.47 48.38
CA GLN A 370 -57.10 -58.37 49.49
C GLN A 370 -58.26 -58.53 50.48
N LYS A 371 -58.93 -57.42 50.84
CA LYS A 371 -60.13 -57.47 51.70
C LYS A 371 -61.28 -58.23 51.02
N ALA A 372 -61.50 -58.02 49.72
CA ALA A 372 -62.51 -58.75 48.95
C ALA A 372 -62.22 -60.25 48.91
N THR A 373 -60.96 -60.65 48.69
CA THR A 373 -60.52 -62.05 48.69
C THR A 373 -60.79 -62.72 50.05
N ALA A 374 -60.46 -62.03 51.15
CA ALA A 374 -60.75 -62.52 52.50
C ALA A 374 -62.27 -62.69 52.75
N ALA A 375 -63.08 -61.73 52.30
CA ALA A 375 -64.54 -61.79 52.42
C ALA A 375 -65.14 -62.96 51.62
N VAL A 376 -64.72 -63.16 50.36
CA VAL A 376 -65.18 -64.27 49.52
C VAL A 376 -64.76 -65.62 50.12
N SER A 377 -63.53 -65.74 50.62
CA SER A 377 -63.07 -66.96 51.31
C SER A 377 -63.88 -67.26 52.58
N SER A 378 -64.26 -66.23 53.34
CA SER A 378 -65.14 -66.37 54.51
C SER A 378 -66.55 -66.82 54.12
N THR A 379 -67.11 -66.25 53.05
CA THR A 379 -68.40 -66.68 52.48
C THR A 379 -68.33 -68.15 52.04
N ARG A 380 -67.28 -68.56 51.34
CA ARG A 380 -67.09 -69.95 50.92
C ARG A 380 -67.13 -70.90 52.13
N THR A 381 -66.36 -70.58 53.17
CA THR A 381 -66.30 -71.38 54.41
C THR A 381 -67.68 -71.46 55.10
N SER A 382 -68.44 -70.36 55.08
CA SER A 382 -69.78 -70.32 55.67
C SER A 382 -70.79 -71.17 54.90
N VAL A 383 -70.70 -71.17 53.56
CA VAL A 383 -71.54 -71.99 52.68
C VAL A 383 -71.17 -73.48 52.79
N GLU A 384 -69.88 -73.81 52.91
CA GLU A 384 -69.43 -75.19 53.17
C GLU A 384 -70.00 -75.71 54.50
N LYS A 385 -69.98 -74.89 55.57
CA LYS A 385 -70.64 -75.22 56.85
C LYS A 385 -72.14 -75.39 56.70
N LEU A 386 -72.81 -74.53 55.94
CA LEU A 386 -74.25 -74.64 55.66
C LEU A 386 -74.57 -75.95 54.94
N SER A 387 -73.80 -76.31 53.93
CA SER A 387 -73.96 -77.58 53.20
C SER A 387 -73.80 -78.80 54.12
N GLY A 388 -72.83 -78.76 55.04
CA GLY A 388 -72.67 -79.80 56.07
C GLY A 388 -73.88 -79.89 57.01
N SER A 389 -74.42 -78.76 57.46
CA SER A 389 -75.63 -78.71 58.30
C SER A 389 -76.86 -79.25 57.57
N LEU A 390 -77.06 -78.90 56.28
CA LEU A 390 -78.16 -79.42 55.46
C LEU A 390 -78.06 -80.93 55.29
N THR A 391 -76.85 -81.45 55.05
CA THR A 391 -76.60 -82.90 54.96
C THR A 391 -76.94 -83.62 56.28
N SER A 392 -76.60 -83.01 57.42
CA SER A 392 -76.96 -83.54 58.74
C SER A 392 -78.46 -83.53 59.00
N ILE A 393 -79.16 -82.45 58.63
CA ILE A 393 -80.63 -82.36 58.72
C ILE A 393 -81.29 -83.41 57.82
N GLN A 394 -80.79 -83.59 56.60
CA GLN A 394 -81.27 -84.61 55.66
C GLN A 394 -81.22 -86.01 56.28
N GLN A 395 -80.15 -86.36 57.00
CA GLN A 395 -80.05 -87.62 57.73
C GLN A 395 -81.12 -87.75 58.83
N GLN A 396 -81.34 -86.71 59.63
CA GLN A 396 -82.36 -86.73 60.69
C GLN A 396 -83.79 -86.86 60.12
N VAL A 397 -84.05 -86.24 58.98
CA VAL A 397 -85.33 -86.33 58.27
C VAL A 397 -85.54 -87.72 57.67
N HIS A 398 -84.47 -88.37 57.18
CA HIS A 398 -84.51 -89.78 56.79
C HIS A 398 -84.87 -90.68 57.98
N ASP A 399 -84.23 -90.49 59.14
CA ASP A 399 -84.55 -91.25 60.35
C ASP A 399 -86.01 -91.02 60.75
N MET A 400 -86.54 -89.79 60.64
CA MET A 400 -87.94 -89.47 60.92
C MET A 400 -88.91 -90.17 59.98
N ARG A 401 -88.60 -90.25 58.68
CA ARG A 401 -89.37 -91.02 57.69
C ARG A 401 -89.46 -92.49 58.12
N ASP A 402 -88.32 -93.08 58.47
CA ASP A 402 -88.23 -94.49 58.84
C ASP A 402 -88.97 -94.78 60.16
N HIS A 403 -89.00 -93.83 61.11
CA HIS A 403 -89.85 -93.92 62.31
C HIS A 403 -91.35 -93.84 61.98
N ASN A 404 -91.75 -92.96 61.06
CA ASN A 404 -93.14 -92.85 60.63
C ASN A 404 -93.64 -94.13 59.93
N GLU A 405 -92.81 -94.80 59.13
CA GLU A 405 -93.15 -96.12 58.55
C GLU A 405 -93.40 -97.18 59.63
N LYS A 406 -92.59 -97.21 60.70
CA LYS A 406 -92.81 -98.11 61.83
C LYS A 406 -94.12 -97.81 62.55
N VAL A 407 -94.44 -96.53 62.77
CA VAL A 407 -95.72 -96.13 63.39
C VAL A 407 -96.90 -96.54 62.51
N HIS A 408 -96.79 -96.34 61.19
CA HIS A 408 -97.82 -96.77 60.24
C HIS A 408 -98.09 -98.28 60.34
N SER A 409 -97.04 -99.10 60.36
CA SER A 409 -97.18 -100.56 60.52
C SER A 409 -97.85 -100.95 61.85
N VAL A 410 -97.56 -100.25 62.95
CA VAL A 410 -98.25 -100.49 64.24
C VAL A 410 -99.73 -100.12 64.16
N LEU A 411 -100.09 -99.05 63.45
CA LEU A 411 -101.48 -98.65 63.28
C LEU A 411 -102.28 -99.67 62.45
N GLU A 412 -101.69 -100.24 61.39
CA GLU A 412 -102.33 -101.33 60.63
C GLU A 412 -102.67 -102.53 61.52
N VAL A 413 -101.77 -102.89 62.45
CA VAL A 413 -102.03 -103.95 63.43
C VAL A 413 -103.16 -103.57 64.40
N ILE A 414 -103.19 -102.33 64.90
CA ILE A 414 -104.25 -101.84 65.79
C ILE A 414 -105.60 -101.80 65.07
N GLU A 415 -105.63 -101.35 63.83
CA GLU A 415 -106.83 -101.35 62.98
C GLU A 415 -107.36 -102.78 62.81
N GLY A 416 -106.46 -103.72 62.49
CA GLY A 416 -106.80 -105.14 62.41
C GLY A 416 -107.33 -105.72 63.73
N ILE A 417 -106.76 -105.35 64.87
CA ILE A 417 -107.25 -105.75 66.20
C ILE A 417 -108.63 -105.14 66.48
N ALA A 418 -108.84 -103.87 66.14
CA ALA A 418 -110.11 -103.18 66.33
C ALA A 418 -111.22 -103.80 65.46
N GLU A 419 -110.93 -104.13 64.20
CA GLU A 419 -111.84 -104.84 63.31
C GLU A 419 -112.19 -106.23 63.84
N GLN A 420 -111.19 -107.01 64.27
CA GLN A 420 -111.41 -108.31 64.91
C GLN A 420 -112.24 -108.19 66.19
N THR A 421 -111.98 -107.19 67.02
CA THR A 421 -112.72 -106.93 68.26
C THR A 421 -114.16 -106.53 67.97
N ASN A 422 -114.41 -105.72 66.93
CA ASN A 422 -115.73 -105.35 66.47
C ASN A 422 -116.54 -106.57 65.97
N LEU A 423 -115.89 -107.48 65.23
CA LEU A 423 -116.50 -108.75 64.79
C LEU A 423 -116.81 -109.70 65.95
N LEU A 424 -115.89 -109.82 66.92
CA LEU A 424 -116.11 -110.61 68.14
C LEU A 424 -117.26 -110.05 68.98
N ALA A 425 -117.32 -108.72 69.14
CA ALA A 425 -118.39 -108.03 69.86
C ALA A 425 -119.74 -108.18 69.15
N LEU A 426 -119.77 -108.10 67.81
CA LEU A 426 -120.97 -108.36 67.03
C LEU A 426 -121.48 -109.80 67.23
N ASN A 427 -120.59 -110.79 67.17
CA ASN A 427 -120.94 -112.18 67.42
C ASN A 427 -121.48 -112.38 68.86
N ALA A 428 -120.87 -111.73 69.85
CA ALA A 428 -121.33 -111.76 71.23
C ALA A 428 -122.71 -111.09 71.41
N ALA A 429 -122.97 -109.97 70.74
CA ALA A 429 -124.26 -109.28 70.76
C ALA A 429 -125.37 -110.14 70.13
N ILE A 430 -125.07 -110.84 69.03
CA ILE A 430 -125.98 -111.81 68.39
C ILE A 430 -126.33 -112.95 69.35
N GLU A 431 -125.34 -113.54 70.03
CA GLU A 431 -125.59 -114.66 70.95
C GLU A 431 -126.30 -114.20 72.24
N ALA A 432 -126.02 -112.98 72.72
CA ALA A 432 -126.73 -112.36 73.84
C ALA A 432 -128.21 -112.08 73.51
N ALA A 433 -128.52 -111.63 72.29
CA ALA A 433 -129.90 -111.48 71.81
C ALA A 433 -130.62 -112.83 71.71
N ARG A 434 -129.89 -113.90 71.34
CA ARG A 434 -130.40 -115.28 71.24
C ARG A 434 -130.76 -115.87 72.61
N ALA A 435 -130.10 -115.46 73.68
CA ALA A 435 -130.36 -115.89 75.06
C ALA A 435 -131.57 -115.20 75.74
N GLY A 436 -132.22 -114.22 75.08
CA GLY A 436 -133.43 -113.54 75.59
C GLY A 436 -133.16 -112.71 76.86
N GLU A 437 -134.09 -112.75 77.83
CA GLU A 437 -133.99 -111.95 79.07
C GLU A 437 -132.73 -112.26 79.92
N GLN A 438 -132.19 -113.48 79.86
CA GLN A 438 -130.95 -113.86 80.57
C GLN A 438 -129.69 -113.23 79.96
N GLY A 439 -129.75 -112.80 78.69
CA GLY A 439 -128.62 -112.24 77.95
C GLY A 439 -128.48 -110.72 78.03
N ARG A 440 -129.43 -110.00 78.66
CA ARG A 440 -129.45 -108.52 78.66
C ARG A 440 -128.17 -107.87 79.18
N GLY A 441 -127.60 -108.38 80.27
CA GLY A 441 -126.33 -107.86 80.82
C GLY A 441 -125.15 -108.06 79.86
N PHE A 442 -125.09 -109.21 79.19
CA PHE A 442 -124.08 -109.52 78.18
C PHE A 442 -124.24 -108.68 76.91
N ALA A 443 -125.48 -108.43 76.48
CA ALA A 443 -125.76 -107.60 75.30
C ALA A 443 -125.24 -106.17 75.49
N VAL A 444 -125.43 -105.58 76.68
CA VAL A 444 -124.91 -104.24 77.00
C VAL A 444 -123.38 -104.20 76.95
N VAL A 445 -122.70 -105.23 77.48
CA VAL A 445 -121.23 -105.31 77.42
C VAL A 445 -120.75 -105.50 75.98
N ALA A 446 -121.42 -106.34 75.19
CA ALA A 446 -121.09 -106.57 73.79
C ALA A 446 -121.27 -105.29 72.94
N ASP A 447 -122.34 -104.53 73.14
CA ASP A 447 -122.54 -103.24 72.48
C ASP A 447 -121.50 -102.18 72.91
N GLU A 448 -121.09 -102.17 74.20
CA GLU A 448 -120.03 -101.28 74.68
C GLU A 448 -118.66 -101.64 74.08
N VAL A 449 -118.33 -102.94 73.99
CA VAL A 449 -117.09 -103.41 73.33
C VAL A 449 -117.13 -103.10 71.84
N ARG A 450 -118.28 -103.25 71.18
CA ARG A 450 -118.46 -102.90 69.76
C ARG A 450 -118.26 -101.39 69.53
N SER A 451 -118.88 -100.57 70.36
CA SER A 451 -118.71 -99.12 70.36
C SER A 451 -117.25 -98.71 70.59
N LEU A 452 -116.56 -99.36 71.53
CA LEU A 452 -115.14 -99.13 71.78
C LEU A 452 -114.28 -99.51 70.57
N ALA A 453 -114.53 -100.67 69.96
CA ALA A 453 -113.81 -101.12 68.77
C ALA A 453 -114.02 -100.18 67.57
N GLN A 454 -115.25 -99.71 67.34
CA GLN A 454 -115.56 -98.71 66.33
C GLN A 454 -114.86 -97.37 66.60
N LYS A 455 -114.82 -96.91 67.86
CA LYS A 455 -114.03 -95.73 68.25
C LYS A 455 -112.54 -95.92 68.03
N THR A 456 -111.99 -97.10 68.37
CA THR A 456 -110.58 -97.42 68.11
C THR A 456 -110.26 -97.40 66.62
N GLN A 457 -111.12 -97.97 65.77
CA GLN A 457 -110.96 -97.95 64.32
C GLN A 457 -111.01 -96.52 63.77
N ALA A 458 -111.99 -95.72 64.20
CA ALA A 458 -112.11 -94.31 63.80
C ALA A 458 -110.87 -93.48 64.21
N SER A 459 -110.38 -93.64 65.45
CA SER A 459 -109.15 -92.99 65.90
C SER A 459 -107.91 -93.46 65.13
N THR A 460 -107.84 -94.75 64.77
CA THR A 460 -106.72 -95.29 64.01
C THR A 460 -106.69 -94.73 62.58
N LEU A 461 -107.86 -94.57 61.95
CA LEU A 461 -108.00 -93.91 60.64
C LEU A 461 -107.58 -92.42 60.69
N GLU A 462 -107.95 -91.71 61.76
CA GLU A 462 -107.53 -90.33 61.98
C GLU A 462 -106.01 -90.23 62.13
N ILE A 463 -105.39 -91.09 62.94
CA ILE A 463 -103.93 -91.15 63.11
C ILE A 463 -103.25 -91.55 61.78
N ASN A 464 -103.80 -92.48 61.01
CA ASN A 464 -103.27 -92.88 59.70
C ASN A 464 -103.22 -91.66 58.75
N THR A 465 -104.28 -90.85 58.72
CA THR A 465 -104.31 -89.59 57.97
C THR A 465 -103.19 -88.62 58.42
N ILE A 466 -102.96 -88.49 59.74
CA ILE A 466 -101.87 -87.67 60.29
C ILE A 466 -100.50 -88.20 59.84
N ILE A 467 -100.29 -89.52 59.86
CA ILE A 467 -99.03 -90.16 59.45
C ILE A 467 -98.78 -89.99 57.94
N GLN A 468 -99.80 -90.13 57.10
CA GLN A 468 -99.69 -89.87 55.66
C GLN A 468 -99.29 -88.40 55.38
N ASN A 469 -99.92 -87.46 56.10
CA ASN A 469 -99.53 -86.04 56.00
C ASN A 469 -98.09 -85.81 56.48
N LEU A 470 -97.65 -86.47 57.56
CA LEU A 470 -96.27 -86.41 58.04
C LEU A 470 -95.28 -86.97 57.01
N GLN A 471 -95.58 -88.10 56.37
CA GLN A 471 -94.75 -88.68 55.31
C GLN A 471 -94.62 -87.73 54.11
N ASN A 472 -95.73 -87.16 53.64
CA ASN A 472 -95.74 -86.19 52.55
C ASN A 472 -94.91 -84.94 52.89
N ASN A 473 -95.07 -84.38 54.09
CA ASN A 473 -94.28 -83.23 54.55
C ASN A 473 -92.79 -83.58 54.65
N THR A 474 -92.47 -84.78 55.14
CA THR A 474 -91.08 -85.28 55.23
C THR A 474 -90.43 -85.37 53.84
N ALA A 475 -91.15 -85.89 52.85
CA ALA A 475 -90.67 -85.97 51.46
C ALA A 475 -90.43 -84.57 50.84
N GLN A 476 -91.30 -83.60 51.12
CA GLN A 476 -91.11 -82.22 50.70
C GLN A 476 -89.85 -81.59 51.35
N ILE A 477 -89.62 -81.84 52.64
CA ILE A 477 -88.42 -81.36 53.34
C ILE A 477 -87.16 -81.97 52.73
N VAL A 478 -87.12 -83.28 52.43
CA VAL A 478 -85.95 -83.91 51.78
C VAL A 478 -85.66 -83.26 50.43
N SER A 479 -86.69 -83.05 49.59
CA SER A 479 -86.53 -82.38 48.29
C SER A 479 -85.96 -80.97 48.42
N ALA A 480 -86.46 -80.18 49.39
CA ALA A 480 -85.94 -78.84 49.67
C ALA A 480 -84.48 -78.87 50.18
N MET A 481 -84.11 -79.88 50.97
CA MET A 481 -82.73 -80.07 51.45
C MET A 481 -81.78 -80.43 50.30
N ASP A 482 -82.16 -81.33 49.39
CA ASP A 482 -81.37 -81.66 48.20
C ASP A 482 -81.13 -80.43 47.32
N GLN A 483 -82.16 -79.61 47.11
CA GLN A 483 -82.02 -78.33 46.41
C GLN A 483 -81.05 -77.39 47.14
N GLY A 484 -81.15 -77.28 48.47
CA GLY A 484 -80.25 -76.46 49.28
C GLY A 484 -78.79 -76.93 49.22
N VAL A 485 -78.53 -78.23 49.19
CA VAL A 485 -77.19 -78.81 49.02
C VAL A 485 -76.62 -78.48 47.64
N ASN A 486 -77.42 -78.61 46.57
CA ASN A 486 -76.98 -78.27 45.22
C ASN A 486 -76.68 -76.76 45.08
N LEU A 487 -77.56 -75.89 45.60
CA LEU A 487 -77.34 -74.44 45.59
C LEU A 487 -76.08 -74.06 46.36
N SER A 488 -75.80 -74.73 47.49
CA SER A 488 -74.57 -74.53 48.25
C SER A 488 -73.32 -74.89 47.43
N LYS A 489 -73.35 -75.99 46.65
CA LYS A 489 -72.23 -76.37 45.77
C LYS A 489 -72.00 -75.35 44.66
N GLU A 490 -73.06 -74.85 44.03
CA GLU A 490 -72.96 -73.80 43.01
C GLU A 490 -72.37 -72.51 43.58
N CYS A 491 -72.77 -72.14 44.80
CA CYS A 491 -72.25 -70.96 45.49
C CYS A 491 -70.75 -71.12 45.84
N VAL A 492 -70.31 -72.30 46.27
CA VAL A 492 -68.87 -72.60 46.47
C VAL A 492 -68.10 -72.51 45.15
N GLY A 493 -68.65 -73.05 44.05
CA GLY A 493 -68.05 -72.93 42.72
C GLY A 493 -67.88 -71.46 42.30
N SER A 494 -68.93 -70.67 42.48
CA SER A 494 -68.93 -69.23 42.16
C SER A 494 -67.94 -68.44 43.02
N ALA A 495 -67.81 -68.78 44.31
CA ALA A 495 -66.82 -68.17 45.20
C ALA A 495 -65.37 -68.50 44.79
N ASN A 496 -65.10 -69.71 44.31
CA ASN A 496 -63.78 -70.08 43.78
C ASN A 496 -63.45 -69.29 42.51
N SER A 497 -64.37 -69.21 41.55
CA SER A 497 -64.15 -68.39 40.34
C SER A 497 -63.98 -66.91 40.66
N ALA A 498 -64.71 -66.38 41.65
CA ALA A 498 -64.50 -65.00 42.12
C ALA A 498 -63.09 -64.79 42.69
N ASN A 499 -62.55 -65.74 43.45
CA ASN A 499 -61.18 -65.66 43.96
C ASN A 499 -60.14 -65.69 42.83
N GLU A 500 -60.31 -66.53 41.80
CA GLU A 500 -59.41 -66.56 40.63
C GLU A 500 -59.38 -65.21 39.89
N LEU A 501 -60.56 -64.58 39.71
CA LEU A 501 -60.65 -63.24 39.11
C LEU A 501 -59.98 -62.18 39.99
N LEU A 502 -60.16 -62.23 41.31
CA LEU A 502 -59.51 -61.30 42.24
C LEU A 502 -57.98 -61.45 42.22
N ASP A 503 -57.44 -62.66 42.04
CA ASP A 503 -56.01 -62.91 41.92
C ASP A 503 -55.42 -62.32 40.62
N SER A 504 -56.18 -62.42 39.52
CA SER A 504 -55.84 -61.75 38.26
C SER A 504 -55.85 -60.22 38.40
N VAL A 505 -56.80 -59.66 39.17
CA VAL A 505 -56.83 -58.22 39.48
C VAL A 505 -55.60 -57.83 40.31
N LEU A 506 -55.24 -58.62 41.32
CA LEU A 506 -54.06 -58.38 42.18
C LEU A 506 -52.77 -58.29 41.36
N THR A 507 -52.60 -59.22 40.41
CA THR A 507 -51.46 -59.26 39.48
C THR A 507 -51.43 -58.01 38.60
N SER A 508 -52.59 -57.60 38.07
CA SER A 508 -52.71 -56.44 37.19
C SER A 508 -52.42 -55.13 37.93
N VAL A 509 -52.91 -54.99 39.16
CA VAL A 509 -52.64 -53.84 40.04
C VAL A 509 -51.16 -53.76 40.42
N SER A 510 -50.52 -54.91 40.68
CA SER A 510 -49.07 -54.95 40.96
C SER A 510 -48.25 -54.48 39.76
N LEU A 511 -48.61 -54.91 38.55
CA LEU A 511 -47.98 -54.45 37.31
C LEU A 511 -48.17 -52.95 37.09
N ILE A 512 -49.36 -52.40 37.38
CA ILE A 512 -49.61 -50.95 37.30
C ILE A 512 -48.67 -50.20 38.26
N SER A 513 -48.57 -50.65 39.52
CA SER A 513 -47.68 -50.02 40.51
C SER A 513 -46.20 -50.02 40.08
N GLU A 514 -45.73 -51.12 39.49
CA GLU A 514 -44.37 -51.24 38.95
C GLU A 514 -44.16 -50.26 37.79
N ARG A 515 -45.06 -50.26 36.79
CA ARG A 515 -44.96 -49.37 35.63
C ARG A 515 -45.04 -47.90 35.99
N SER A 516 -45.85 -47.53 36.97
CA SER A 516 -45.91 -46.15 37.46
C SER A 516 -44.60 -45.74 38.15
N ARG A 517 -43.90 -46.65 38.83
CA ARG A 517 -42.56 -46.38 39.37
C ARG A 517 -41.52 -46.19 38.26
N ASP A 518 -41.57 -46.99 37.20
CA ASP A 518 -40.69 -46.83 36.03
C ASP A 518 -40.91 -45.46 35.37
N ILE A 519 -42.17 -45.03 35.21
CA ILE A 519 -42.51 -43.71 34.68
C ILE A 519 -41.92 -42.61 35.56
N ALA A 520 -42.08 -42.68 36.88
CA ALA A 520 -41.51 -41.69 37.79
C ALA A 520 -39.98 -41.60 37.68
N SER A 521 -39.29 -42.73 37.52
CA SER A 521 -37.84 -42.76 37.29
C SER A 521 -37.45 -42.13 35.95
N ALA A 522 -38.18 -42.45 34.87
CA ALA A 522 -37.94 -41.88 33.54
C ALA A 522 -38.17 -40.36 33.52
N VAL A 523 -39.22 -39.88 34.20
CA VAL A 523 -39.50 -38.45 34.36
C VAL A 523 -38.37 -37.76 35.11
N LYS A 524 -37.81 -38.37 36.15
CA LYS A 524 -36.67 -37.81 36.87
C LYS A 524 -35.46 -37.63 35.95
N GLN A 525 -35.14 -38.64 35.14
CA GLN A 525 -34.06 -38.55 34.15
C GLN A 525 -34.33 -37.47 33.10
N GLN A 526 -35.56 -37.38 32.59
CA GLN A 526 -35.94 -36.31 31.64
C GLN A 526 -35.82 -34.93 32.28
N SER A 527 -36.21 -34.76 33.54
CA SER A 527 -36.09 -33.49 34.26
C SER A 527 -34.62 -33.03 34.35
N ASP A 528 -33.69 -33.95 34.62
CA ASP A 528 -32.25 -33.63 34.68
C ASP A 528 -31.70 -33.20 33.30
N VAL A 529 -32.16 -33.83 32.22
CA VAL A 529 -31.80 -33.43 30.84
C VAL A 529 -32.37 -32.06 30.50
N THR A 530 -33.63 -31.80 30.86
CA THR A 530 -34.32 -30.52 30.63
C THR A 530 -33.63 -29.36 31.36
N ASP A 531 -33.16 -29.56 32.59
CA ASP A 531 -32.34 -28.57 33.31
C ASP A 531 -31.01 -28.30 32.59
N GLY A 532 -30.37 -29.35 32.05
CA GLY A 532 -29.17 -29.20 31.22
C GLY A 532 -29.40 -28.39 29.94
N ILE A 533 -30.55 -28.60 29.28
CA ILE A 533 -30.97 -27.82 28.11
C ILE A 533 -31.20 -26.36 28.52
N ALA A 534 -31.93 -26.10 29.61
CA ALA A 534 -32.20 -24.73 30.08
C ALA A 534 -30.90 -23.95 30.34
N LYS A 535 -29.94 -24.56 31.04
CA LYS A 535 -28.63 -23.96 31.30
C LYS A 535 -27.85 -23.68 30.01
N SER A 536 -27.90 -24.60 29.05
CA SER A 536 -27.24 -24.44 27.76
C SER A 536 -27.87 -23.30 26.95
N SER A 537 -29.21 -23.19 26.94
CA SER A 537 -29.92 -22.09 26.28
C SER A 537 -29.54 -20.73 26.88
N VAL A 538 -29.49 -20.62 28.21
CA VAL A 538 -29.05 -19.36 28.87
C VAL A 538 -27.62 -18.99 28.45
N LYS A 539 -26.72 -19.96 28.37
CA LYS A 539 -25.34 -19.74 27.92
C LYS A 539 -25.29 -19.27 26.45
N ILE A 540 -26.00 -19.95 25.56
CA ILE A 540 -26.06 -19.59 24.13
C ILE A 540 -26.64 -18.18 23.96
N ALA A 541 -27.67 -17.80 24.72
CA ALA A 541 -28.23 -16.45 24.68
C ALA A 541 -27.26 -15.39 25.22
N ALA A 542 -26.42 -15.72 26.20
CA ALA A 542 -25.35 -14.84 26.67
C ALA A 542 -24.27 -14.66 25.58
N ASP A 543 -23.82 -15.77 24.96
CA ASP A 543 -22.83 -15.74 23.88
C ASP A 543 -23.36 -14.98 22.64
N GLY A 544 -24.65 -15.12 22.31
CA GLY A 544 -25.31 -14.35 21.25
C GLY A 544 -25.32 -12.84 21.51
N ARG A 545 -25.48 -12.41 22.77
CA ARG A 545 -25.36 -11.00 23.16
C ARG A 545 -23.92 -10.49 23.02
N LEU A 546 -22.93 -11.26 23.43
CA LEU A 546 -21.51 -10.92 23.23
C LEU A 546 -21.16 -10.79 21.75
N ASN A 547 -21.64 -11.70 20.90
CA ASN A 547 -21.47 -11.60 19.45
C ASN A 547 -22.06 -10.30 18.87
N THR A 548 -23.17 -9.82 19.44
CA THR A 548 -23.79 -8.56 19.02
C THR A 548 -22.92 -7.36 19.38
N GLU A 549 -22.28 -7.37 20.56
CA GLU A 549 -21.31 -6.34 20.94
C GLU A 549 -20.06 -6.36 20.06
N ASP A 550 -19.52 -7.53 19.77
CA ASP A 550 -18.33 -7.67 18.93
C ASP A 550 -18.60 -7.30 17.46
N TYR A 551 -19.82 -7.54 16.98
CA TYR A 551 -20.29 -7.01 15.70
C TYR A 551 -20.19 -5.48 15.63
N LEU A 552 -20.64 -4.77 16.67
CA LEU A 552 -20.59 -3.30 16.70
C LEU A 552 -19.15 -2.78 16.65
N LYS A 553 -18.23 -3.45 17.35
CA LYS A 553 -16.79 -3.13 17.28
C LYS A 553 -16.21 -3.41 15.90
N CYS A 554 -16.54 -4.55 15.29
CA CYS A 554 -16.06 -4.88 13.94
C CYS A 554 -16.56 -3.86 12.91
N LYS A 555 -17.81 -3.40 13.04
CA LYS A 555 -18.36 -2.34 12.20
C LYS A 555 -17.57 -1.03 12.35
N GLN A 556 -17.25 -0.63 13.58
CA GLN A 556 -16.42 0.55 13.82
C GLN A 556 -15.02 0.41 13.20
N PHE A 557 -14.34 -0.72 13.40
CA PHE A 557 -13.02 -0.95 12.79
C PHE A 557 -13.07 -0.95 11.26
N HIS A 558 -14.15 -1.46 10.67
CA HIS A 558 -14.34 -1.41 9.23
C HIS A 558 -14.50 0.04 8.73
N GLU A 559 -15.28 0.89 9.42
CA GLU A 559 -15.40 2.32 9.10
C GLU A 559 -14.04 3.04 9.20
N GLU A 560 -13.22 2.70 10.20
CA GLU A 560 -11.85 3.22 10.34
C GLU A 560 -10.92 2.77 9.21
N ILE A 561 -11.01 1.50 8.79
CA ILE A 561 -10.24 0.96 7.65
C ILE A 561 -10.62 1.67 6.36
N ASP A 562 -11.92 1.85 6.08
CA ASP A 562 -12.38 2.53 4.86
C ASP A 562 -11.91 3.99 4.81
N ALA A 563 -11.86 4.67 5.96
CA ALA A 563 -11.29 6.01 6.06
C ALA A 563 -9.78 6.02 5.75
N LEU A 564 -9.03 5.04 6.26
CA LEU A 564 -7.58 4.90 5.98
C LEU A 564 -7.30 4.58 4.50
N LEU A 565 -8.10 3.70 3.88
CA LEU A 565 -7.99 3.35 2.47
C LEU A 565 -8.29 4.55 1.56
N SER A 566 -9.31 5.34 1.91
CA SER A 566 -9.65 6.58 1.19
C SER A 566 -8.54 7.64 1.34
N ALA A 567 -7.95 7.76 2.53
CA ALA A 567 -6.82 8.65 2.75
C ALA A 567 -5.57 8.21 1.97
N LEU A 568 -5.28 6.91 1.91
CA LEU A 568 -4.18 6.37 1.11
C LEU A 568 -4.41 6.59 -0.38
N ASP A 569 -5.62 6.34 -0.89
CA ASP A 569 -5.99 6.65 -2.27
C ASP A 569 -5.77 8.13 -2.60
N GLY A 570 -6.22 9.03 -1.71
CA GLY A 570 -6.02 10.48 -1.85
C GLY A 570 -4.55 10.93 -1.81
N LEU A 571 -3.67 10.22 -1.10
CA LEU A 571 -2.23 10.51 -1.07
C LEU A 571 -1.53 10.03 -2.34
N VAL A 572 -1.93 8.87 -2.85
CA VAL A 572 -1.24 8.18 -3.96
C VAL A 572 -1.75 8.66 -5.31
N SER A 573 -3.01 9.08 -5.41
CA SER A 573 -3.62 9.68 -6.61
C SER A 573 -3.06 11.06 -6.99
N GLN A 574 -2.28 11.70 -6.11
CA GLN A 574 -1.55 12.94 -6.42
C GLN A 574 -0.44 12.73 -7.46
N PHE A 575 0.05 11.50 -7.61
CA PHE A 575 1.09 11.18 -8.59
C PHE A 575 0.49 10.87 -9.96
N LYS A 576 0.98 11.55 -11.00
CA LYS A 576 0.61 11.26 -12.38
C LYS A 576 1.48 10.14 -12.94
N LEU A 577 0.90 8.97 -13.08
CA LEU A 577 1.53 7.80 -13.68
C LEU A 577 1.32 7.88 -15.19
N GLY A 578 2.36 8.23 -15.94
CA GLY A 578 2.30 8.17 -17.40
C GLY A 578 1.94 6.77 -17.86
N ASP A 579 1.25 6.67 -19.00
CA ASP A 579 1.06 5.39 -19.67
C ASP A 579 2.41 4.72 -19.81
N GLY A 580 2.53 3.51 -19.26
CA GLY A 580 3.73 2.71 -19.37
C GLY A 580 3.97 2.43 -20.85
N ALA A 581 4.78 3.27 -21.49
CA ALA A 581 5.32 2.97 -22.80
C ALA A 581 6.21 1.74 -22.61
N ARG A 582 5.64 0.58 -22.95
CA ARG A 582 6.41 -0.58 -23.40
C ARG A 582 7.45 -0.04 -24.39
N ARG A 583 8.72 -0.09 -23.99
CA ARG A 583 9.85 -0.17 -24.91
C ARG A 583 10.44 -1.55 -24.75
#